data_AF-A0A936E9N8-F1
#
_entry.id   AF-A0A936E9N8-F1
#
_cell.length_a   1.000
_cell.length_b   1.000
_cell.length_c   1.000
_cell.angle_alpha   90.00
_cell.angle_beta   90.00
_cell.angle_gamma   90.00
#
_symmetry.space_group_name_H-M   'P 1'
#
loop_
_entity.id
_entity.type
_entity.pdbx_description
1 polymer ?
#
loop_
_entity_poly.entity_id
_entity_poly.type
_entity_poly.pdbx_seq_one_letter_code
_entity_poly.pdbx_strand_id
1 'polypeptide(L)'
;MIQFPVSLKIWISVLYLFQVWFVFNSCVQPKKEFESVPLGPWRGVLLLDRSPVVKYGDDRDIKKNFDFDSELAFTFELGKDSLNRLFVEFYNGSEKIRIYDVTMGKKTISSKDTLHIDFIEYDTYINAIYEDGIMEGKWIVNYKENYSVPFKAVFGQNHRFDHKTETSMFDISGKWKTTFQPGKQEEYPAIGDFTQEGNIVRGTFLTETGDYRFLDGNIIKNKLYLSAFDGAHAFLFVGKFTHKDSLIGSFRSGINYTEEWIAHKDESFTLSDPFQLTSKSSDNPLNFVFPNTENQMVSINDNKYKNKIKIVQIMGTWCPNCYDETVMLKDYFKTSPSDEVAWISLGFERYKEKEKSIKQLAAYKNKMGLTHEVLWAGYYKKEEAIKSIPQLSEILSYPTLLIIDQQNKIRHIHTGFSGPATKEYTKFKSDFENLINSLKDEGKKR
;
A
#
# COMPACT_ATOMS: atom_id res chain seq x y z
N MET A 1 61.43 44.93 -18.82
CA MET A 1 60.44 44.65 -19.87
C MET A 1 60.99 43.53 -20.75
N ILE A 2 60.53 42.30 -20.56
CA ILE A 2 60.99 41.14 -21.34
C ILE A 2 60.10 41.06 -22.58
N GLN A 3 60.64 41.40 -23.76
CA GLN A 3 59.95 41.25 -25.04
C GLN A 3 59.98 39.78 -25.47
N PHE A 4 58.81 39.14 -25.45
CA PHE A 4 58.65 37.81 -26.06
C PHE A 4 58.66 37.92 -27.59
N PRO A 5 59.33 37.00 -28.31
CA PRO A 5 59.36 36.98 -29.76
C PRO A 5 57.97 36.76 -30.35
N VAL A 6 57.67 37.48 -31.45
CA VAL A 6 56.36 37.51 -32.13
C VAL A 6 55.88 36.11 -32.54
N SER A 7 56.79 35.17 -32.79
CA SER A 7 56.48 33.78 -33.11
C SER A 7 55.79 33.03 -31.96
N LEU A 8 56.13 33.32 -30.69
CA LEU A 8 55.55 32.61 -29.54
C LEU A 8 54.11 33.05 -29.26
N LYS A 9 53.77 34.32 -29.55
CA LYS A 9 52.40 34.82 -29.41
C LYS A 9 51.43 34.20 -30.41
N ILE A 10 51.89 33.88 -31.62
CA ILE A 10 51.06 33.25 -32.66
C ILE A 10 50.74 31.80 -32.28
N TRP A 11 51.72 31.06 -31.75
CA TRP A 11 51.50 29.68 -31.29
C TRP A 11 50.56 29.59 -30.08
N ILE A 12 50.67 30.53 -29.13
CA ILE A 12 49.76 30.60 -27.98
C ILE A 12 48.32 30.91 -28.42
N SER A 13 48.13 31.80 -29.39
CA SER A 13 46.80 32.13 -29.92
C SER A 13 46.17 30.98 -30.71
N VAL A 14 46.97 30.20 -31.46
CA VAL A 14 46.50 29.00 -32.17
C VAL A 14 46.13 27.87 -31.20
N LEU A 15 46.91 27.68 -30.13
CA LEU A 15 46.58 26.74 -29.05
C LEU A 15 45.32 27.14 -28.28
N TYR A 16 45.10 28.44 -28.05
CA TYR A 16 43.86 28.94 -27.45
C TYR A 16 42.65 28.72 -28.37
N LEU A 17 42.78 28.98 -29.67
CA LEU A 17 41.72 28.70 -30.65
C LEU A 17 41.39 27.20 -30.75
N PHE A 18 42.40 26.32 -30.66
CA PHE A 18 42.19 24.86 -30.64
C PHE A 18 41.54 24.37 -29.33
N GLN A 19 41.91 24.96 -28.19
CA GLN A 19 41.25 24.64 -26.91
C GLN A 19 39.80 25.11 -26.89
N VAL A 20 39.50 26.32 -27.39
CA VAL A 20 38.13 26.83 -27.49
C VAL A 20 37.28 25.95 -28.43
N TRP A 21 37.84 25.41 -29.51
CA TRP A 21 37.14 24.49 -30.41
C TRP A 21 36.79 23.13 -29.77
N PHE A 22 37.58 22.67 -28.80
CA PHE A 22 37.28 21.46 -28.02
C PHE A 22 36.20 21.69 -26.95
N VAL A 23 36.09 22.90 -26.37
CA VAL A 23 35.06 23.19 -25.36
C VAL A 23 33.65 23.32 -25.98
N PHE A 24 33.55 23.70 -27.26
CA PHE A 24 32.27 23.79 -27.96
C PHE A 24 31.76 22.47 -28.57
N ASN A 25 32.57 21.40 -28.59
CA ASN A 25 32.16 20.08 -29.10
C ASN A 25 31.86 19.06 -27.99
N SER A 26 32.05 19.41 -26.72
CA SER A 26 31.54 18.61 -25.60
C SER A 26 30.05 18.89 -25.38
N CYS A 27 29.22 18.56 -26.38
CA CYS A 27 27.83 18.23 -26.13
C CYS A 27 27.83 16.98 -25.23
N VAL A 28 27.49 17.17 -23.97
CA VAL A 28 27.10 16.06 -23.09
C VAL A 28 25.80 15.51 -23.65
N GLN A 29 25.88 14.52 -24.55
CA GLN A 29 24.70 13.76 -24.96
C GLN A 29 24.22 12.93 -23.77
N PRO A 30 22.92 12.90 -23.46
CA PRO A 30 22.38 11.93 -22.51
C PRO A 30 22.74 10.53 -23.00
N LYS A 31 23.39 9.75 -22.13
CA LYS A 31 24.08 8.49 -22.46
C LYS A 31 23.15 7.34 -22.90
N LYS A 32 21.84 7.57 -23.01
CA LYS A 32 20.85 6.57 -23.43
C LYS A 32 19.53 7.27 -23.78
N GLU A 33 19.33 7.56 -25.06
CA GLU A 33 17.99 7.87 -25.58
C GLU A 33 17.24 6.55 -25.77
N PHE A 34 16.00 6.48 -25.28
CA PHE A 34 15.12 5.33 -25.50
C PHE A 34 13.99 5.74 -26.44
N GLU A 35 13.70 4.92 -27.45
CA GLU A 35 12.64 5.15 -28.43
C GLU A 35 11.21 5.09 -27.83
N SER A 36 11.09 4.55 -26.62
CA SER A 36 9.84 4.47 -25.84
C SER A 36 10.17 4.33 -24.35
N VAL A 37 9.15 4.25 -23.49
CA VAL A 37 9.33 3.99 -22.05
C VAL A 37 10.18 2.72 -21.84
N PRO A 38 11.38 2.82 -21.23
CA PRO A 38 12.27 1.68 -21.11
C PRO A 38 11.76 0.65 -20.10
N LEU A 39 11.95 -0.63 -20.46
CA LEU A 39 11.79 -1.76 -19.54
C LEU A 39 12.97 -1.81 -18.55
N GLY A 40 12.69 -2.24 -17.33
CA GLY A 40 13.66 -2.35 -16.24
C GLY A 40 13.26 -1.57 -14.99
N PRO A 41 14.22 -1.30 -14.09
CA PRO A 41 13.94 -0.75 -12.77
C PRO A 41 13.69 0.77 -12.83
N TRP A 42 12.78 1.20 -11.97
CA TRP A 42 12.40 2.58 -11.76
C TRP A 42 12.33 2.88 -10.26
N ARG A 43 12.80 4.08 -9.88
CA ARG A 43 12.55 4.65 -8.56
C ARG A 43 11.42 5.65 -8.68
N GLY A 44 10.25 5.31 -8.12
CA GLY A 44 9.09 6.18 -8.00
C GLY A 44 9.10 7.00 -6.72
N VAL A 45 8.46 8.17 -6.76
CA VAL A 45 8.23 9.05 -5.62
C VAL A 45 6.85 9.66 -5.73
N LEU A 46 6.06 9.58 -4.65
CA LEU A 46 4.90 10.46 -4.45
C LEU A 46 5.32 11.69 -3.64
N LEU A 47 4.99 12.87 -4.16
CA LEU A 47 5.33 14.15 -3.52
C LEU A 47 4.17 14.58 -2.61
N LEU A 48 4.36 14.50 -1.29
CA LEU A 48 3.26 14.73 -0.34
C LEU A 48 3.01 16.22 -0.04
N ASP A 49 4.04 17.08 -0.12
CA ASP A 49 3.95 18.53 0.20
C ASP A 49 4.01 19.48 -1.01
N ARG A 50 4.24 18.95 -2.22
CA ARG A 50 4.61 19.78 -3.37
C ARG A 50 3.70 19.51 -4.54
N SER A 51 3.25 20.58 -5.19
CA SER A 51 2.95 20.50 -6.63
C SER A 51 4.28 20.26 -7.37
N PRO A 52 4.33 19.39 -8.40
CA PRO A 52 5.55 19.18 -9.14
C PRO A 52 5.96 20.52 -9.74
N VAL A 53 7.17 20.98 -9.41
CA VAL A 53 7.71 22.19 -10.01
C VAL A 53 7.97 21.85 -11.47
N VAL A 54 7.05 22.21 -12.36
CA VAL A 54 7.30 22.22 -13.80
C VAL A 54 8.29 23.36 -14.05
N LYS A 55 9.58 23.08 -13.91
CA LYS A 55 10.65 23.95 -14.39
C LYS A 55 11.01 23.49 -15.80
N TYR A 56 10.37 24.09 -16.80
CA TYR A 56 11.06 24.27 -18.08
C TYR A 56 12.12 25.36 -17.83
N GLY A 57 13.32 24.96 -17.43
CA GLY A 57 14.41 25.88 -17.16
C GLY A 57 15.74 25.16 -16.93
N ASP A 58 16.67 25.38 -17.86
CA ASP A 58 18.10 25.03 -17.90
C ASP A 58 18.63 24.17 -16.74
N ASP A 59 19.11 22.97 -17.08
CA ASP A 59 19.51 21.84 -16.22
C ASP A 59 20.67 22.12 -15.23
N ARG A 60 21.06 23.37 -15.04
CA ARG A 60 22.28 23.75 -14.30
C ARG A 60 22.07 24.29 -12.89
N ASP A 61 20.83 24.55 -12.47
CA ASP A 61 20.54 25.18 -11.16
C ASP A 61 19.51 24.46 -10.28
N ILE A 62 19.28 23.16 -10.49
CA ILE A 62 18.57 22.35 -9.50
C ILE A 62 19.57 21.93 -8.41
N LYS A 63 19.70 22.75 -7.37
CA LYS A 63 20.16 22.23 -6.08
C LYS A 63 19.22 21.07 -5.71
N LYS A 64 19.70 19.83 -5.81
CA LYS A 64 19.07 18.62 -5.28
C LYS A 64 19.03 18.70 -3.75
N ASN A 65 18.16 19.56 -3.23
CA ASN A 65 17.70 19.44 -1.85
C ASN A 65 16.60 18.38 -1.89
N PHE A 66 16.99 17.11 -1.85
CA PHE A 66 16.06 16.04 -1.53
C PHE A 66 15.51 16.32 -0.14
N ASP A 67 14.21 16.51 -0.06
CA ASP A 67 13.50 16.65 1.19
C ASP A 67 12.86 15.30 1.48
N PHE A 68 13.68 14.36 1.96
CA PHE A 68 13.26 12.99 2.27
C PHE A 68 12.05 12.96 3.22
N ASP A 69 11.86 14.03 3.98
CA ASP A 69 10.78 14.15 4.96
C ASP A 69 9.39 14.36 4.26
N SER A 70 9.38 14.59 2.93
CA SER A 70 8.17 14.79 2.10
C SER A 70 8.06 13.88 0.86
N GLU A 71 9.09 13.09 0.58
CA GLU A 71 9.18 12.20 -0.58
C GLU A 71 8.87 10.75 -0.17
N LEU A 72 7.67 10.27 -0.52
CA LEU A 72 7.36 8.86 -0.38
C LEU A 72 7.95 8.10 -1.56
N ALA A 73 9.14 7.54 -1.35
CA ALA A 73 9.85 6.78 -2.36
C ALA A 73 9.41 5.31 -2.41
N PHE A 74 9.42 4.71 -3.58
CA PHE A 74 9.22 3.27 -3.80
C PHE A 74 9.93 2.83 -5.07
N THR A 75 10.10 1.53 -5.25
CA THR A 75 10.75 0.97 -6.44
C THR A 75 9.79 0.06 -7.19
N PHE A 76 9.86 0.08 -8.51
CA PHE A 76 9.08 -0.81 -9.35
C PHE A 76 9.86 -1.20 -10.61
N GLU A 77 9.44 -2.27 -11.28
CA GLU A 77 9.98 -2.71 -12.56
C GLU A 77 8.89 -2.68 -13.62
N LEU A 78 9.20 -2.11 -14.79
CA LEU A 78 8.40 -2.26 -16.00
C LEU A 78 8.96 -3.42 -16.81
N GLY A 79 8.16 -4.45 -17.05
CA GLY A 79 8.62 -5.68 -17.69
C GLY A 79 7.61 -6.27 -18.66
N LYS A 80 8.02 -7.35 -19.33
CA LYS A 80 7.13 -8.20 -20.12
C LYS A 80 7.27 -9.65 -19.69
N ASP A 81 6.14 -10.35 -19.60
CA ASP A 81 6.15 -11.78 -19.27
C ASP A 81 6.52 -12.64 -20.49
N SER A 82 6.53 -13.97 -20.31
CA SER A 82 6.83 -14.92 -21.38
C SER A 82 5.82 -14.91 -22.54
N LEU A 83 4.64 -14.32 -22.33
CA LEU A 83 3.59 -14.12 -23.34
C LEU A 83 3.65 -12.71 -23.95
N ASN A 84 4.74 -11.95 -23.70
CA ASN A 84 4.95 -10.59 -24.16
C ASN A 84 3.89 -9.59 -23.64
N ARG A 85 3.19 -9.91 -22.53
CA ARG A 85 2.26 -9.00 -21.87
C ARG A 85 3.04 -8.04 -20.98
N LEU A 86 2.73 -6.75 -21.10
CA LEU A 86 3.31 -5.71 -20.28
C LEU A 86 2.84 -5.84 -18.82
N PHE A 87 3.74 -5.62 -17.87
CA PHE A 87 3.41 -5.53 -16.47
C PHE A 87 4.24 -4.45 -15.76
N VAL A 88 3.72 -3.95 -14.65
CA VAL A 88 4.48 -3.23 -13.63
C VAL A 88 4.50 -4.06 -12.36
N GLU A 89 5.68 -4.24 -11.76
CA GLU A 89 5.83 -4.91 -10.46
C GLU A 89 6.39 -3.92 -9.43
N PHE A 90 5.57 -3.57 -8.44
CA PHE A 90 5.99 -2.73 -7.30
C PHE A 90 6.65 -3.60 -6.23
N TYR A 91 7.68 -3.05 -5.58
CA TYR A 91 8.42 -3.70 -4.51
C TYR A 91 8.22 -2.95 -3.20
N ASN A 92 7.80 -3.66 -2.15
CA ASN A 92 7.65 -3.17 -0.78
C ASN A 92 8.35 -4.17 0.16
N GLY A 93 9.66 -4.00 0.37
CA GLY A 93 10.45 -4.96 1.15
C GLY A 93 10.43 -6.34 0.51
N SER A 94 9.82 -7.32 1.19
CA SER A 94 9.63 -8.68 0.67
C SER A 94 8.41 -8.83 -0.24
N GLU A 95 7.49 -7.87 -0.24
CA GLU A 95 6.29 -7.92 -1.07
C GLU A 95 6.56 -7.48 -2.51
N LYS A 96 5.91 -8.19 -3.44
CA LYS A 96 5.89 -7.89 -4.86
C LYS A 96 4.44 -7.80 -5.34
N ILE A 97 4.06 -6.65 -5.88
CA ILE A 97 2.71 -6.40 -6.40
C ILE A 97 2.79 -6.26 -7.90
N ARG A 98 2.36 -7.30 -8.63
CA ARG A 98 2.40 -7.33 -10.10
C ARG A 98 1.06 -6.94 -10.69
N ILE A 99 1.09 -5.98 -11.61
CA ILE A 99 -0.08 -5.40 -12.28
C ILE A 99 0.07 -5.56 -13.78
N TYR A 100 -0.95 -6.14 -14.42
CA TYR A 100 -1.02 -6.30 -15.88
C TYR A 100 -1.92 -5.26 -16.55
N ASP A 101 -2.72 -4.53 -15.78
CA ASP A 101 -3.59 -3.45 -16.27
C ASP A 101 -2.74 -2.19 -16.49
N VAL A 102 -1.87 -2.27 -17.51
CA VAL A 102 -0.88 -1.26 -17.84
C VAL A 102 -1.01 -0.93 -19.32
N THR A 103 -1.21 0.35 -19.62
CA THR A 103 -1.32 0.85 -21.00
C THR A 103 -0.21 1.85 -21.29
N MET A 104 0.53 1.61 -22.37
CA MET A 104 1.44 2.60 -22.95
C MET A 104 0.75 3.30 -24.12
N GLY A 105 0.91 4.61 -24.22
CA GLY A 105 0.30 5.43 -25.26
C GLY A 105 1.15 6.63 -25.63
N LYS A 106 0.57 7.55 -26.40
CA LYS A 106 1.16 8.85 -26.73
C LYS A 106 0.16 9.96 -26.49
N LYS A 107 0.60 11.08 -25.92
CA LYS A 107 -0.22 12.27 -25.75
C LYS A 107 -0.34 13.00 -27.09
N THR A 108 -1.54 13.05 -27.65
CA THR A 108 -1.80 13.60 -29.00
C THR A 108 -1.26 15.02 -29.22
N ILE A 109 -1.26 15.87 -28.18
CA ILE A 109 -0.84 17.28 -28.29
C ILE A 109 0.68 17.45 -28.23
N SER A 110 1.38 16.64 -27.41
CA SER A 110 2.83 16.81 -27.18
C SER A 110 3.68 15.70 -27.82
N SER A 111 3.05 14.69 -28.41
CA SER A 111 3.68 13.46 -28.96
C SER A 111 4.57 12.71 -27.97
N LYS A 112 4.48 13.03 -26.67
CA LYS A 112 5.24 12.38 -25.60
C LYS A 112 4.58 11.06 -25.23
N ASP A 113 5.39 10.06 -24.91
CA ASP A 113 4.88 8.77 -24.46
C ASP A 113 4.18 8.91 -23.10
N THR A 114 3.19 8.05 -22.86
CA THR A 114 2.42 8.02 -21.62
C THR A 114 2.35 6.62 -21.06
N LEU A 115 2.34 6.50 -19.74
CA LEU A 115 2.12 5.26 -19.01
C LEU A 115 0.89 5.42 -18.11
N HIS A 116 -0.03 4.47 -18.21
CA HIS A 116 -1.20 4.33 -17.34
C HIS A 116 -1.13 3.00 -16.60
N ILE A 117 -1.27 3.01 -15.28
CA ILE A 117 -1.22 1.82 -14.41
C ILE A 117 -2.48 1.82 -13.55
N ASP A 118 -3.36 0.83 -13.74
CA ASP A 118 -4.63 0.71 -13.02
C ASP A 118 -4.53 -0.25 -11.84
N PHE A 119 -4.90 0.24 -10.65
CA PHE A 119 -5.13 -0.57 -9.44
C PHE A 119 -6.63 -0.82 -9.30
N ILE A 120 -7.17 -1.68 -10.17
CA ILE A 120 -8.62 -1.90 -10.34
C ILE A 120 -9.31 -2.24 -9.01
N GLU A 121 -8.70 -3.10 -8.19
CA GLU A 121 -9.22 -3.52 -6.90
C GLU A 121 -9.42 -2.35 -5.92
N TYR A 122 -8.63 -1.29 -6.05
CA TYR A 122 -8.65 -0.12 -5.17
C TYR A 122 -9.27 1.12 -5.80
N ASP A 123 -9.65 1.06 -7.08
CA ASP A 123 -10.19 2.20 -7.84
C ASP A 123 -9.26 3.43 -7.82
N THR A 124 -7.97 3.17 -8.05
CA THR A 124 -6.93 4.18 -8.20
C THR A 124 -6.07 3.89 -9.41
N TYR A 125 -5.34 4.87 -9.90
CA TYR A 125 -4.42 4.68 -11.02
C TYR A 125 -3.27 5.69 -11.00
N ILE A 126 -2.17 5.33 -11.65
CA ILE A 126 -1.09 6.26 -12.00
C ILE A 126 -1.23 6.62 -13.47
N ASN A 127 -1.15 7.91 -13.79
CA ASN A 127 -1.02 8.40 -15.16
C ASN A 127 0.21 9.31 -15.24
N ALA A 128 1.15 8.99 -16.14
CA ALA A 128 2.41 9.70 -16.27
C ALA A 128 2.82 9.92 -17.72
N ILE A 129 3.52 11.01 -17.97
CA ILE A 129 4.20 11.31 -19.22
C ILE A 129 5.66 10.90 -19.04
N TYR A 130 6.24 10.26 -20.06
CA TYR A 130 7.65 9.88 -20.10
C TYR A 130 8.45 10.81 -21.01
N GLU A 131 9.63 11.21 -20.54
CA GLU A 131 10.64 11.97 -21.28
C GLU A 131 12.03 11.73 -20.67
N ASP A 132 13.02 11.37 -21.50
CA ASP A 132 14.45 11.29 -21.13
C ASP A 132 14.77 10.54 -19.82
N GLY A 133 14.20 9.35 -19.64
CA GLY A 133 14.44 8.53 -18.45
C GLY A 133 13.65 8.97 -17.20
N ILE A 134 12.72 9.92 -17.35
CA ILE A 134 11.89 10.45 -16.27
C ILE A 134 10.41 10.23 -16.61
N MET A 135 9.64 9.81 -15.62
CA MET A 135 8.18 9.87 -15.65
C MET A 135 7.68 10.98 -14.74
N GLU A 136 6.75 11.79 -15.21
CA GLU A 136 6.05 12.78 -14.39
C GLU A 136 4.55 12.68 -14.58
N GLY A 137 3.80 12.67 -13.48
CA GLY A 137 2.41 12.33 -13.50
C GLY A 137 1.72 12.51 -12.18
N LYS A 138 0.64 11.76 -11.99
CA LYS A 138 -0.15 11.75 -10.75
C LYS A 138 -0.65 10.34 -10.45
N TRP A 139 -0.70 10.01 -9.16
CA TRP A 139 -1.55 8.96 -8.62
C TRP A 139 -2.92 9.57 -8.29
N ILE A 140 -3.99 8.98 -8.81
CA ILE A 140 -5.35 9.52 -8.74
C ILE A 140 -6.24 8.53 -8.00
N VAL A 141 -7.09 9.05 -7.11
CA VAL A 141 -7.97 8.27 -6.24
C VAL A 141 -9.42 8.62 -6.56
N ASN A 142 -10.13 7.76 -7.29
CA ASN A 142 -11.43 8.10 -7.91
C ASN A 142 -12.55 8.34 -6.89
N TYR A 143 -12.53 7.62 -5.76
CA TYR A 143 -13.54 7.75 -4.72
C TYR A 143 -13.36 8.99 -3.82
N LYS A 144 -12.33 9.81 -4.08
CA LYS A 144 -12.12 11.10 -3.43
C LYS A 144 -12.24 12.22 -4.46
N GLU A 145 -13.09 13.19 -4.17
CA GLU A 145 -13.33 14.33 -5.06
C GLU A 145 -12.03 15.13 -5.29
N ASN A 146 -11.66 15.32 -6.56
CA ASN A 146 -10.50 16.11 -6.99
C ASN A 146 -9.17 15.74 -6.29
N TYR A 147 -9.01 14.49 -5.87
CA TYR A 147 -7.83 14.04 -5.14
C TYR A 147 -6.80 13.39 -6.06
N SER A 148 -5.57 13.89 -5.99
CA SER A 148 -4.42 13.28 -6.65
C SER A 148 -3.14 13.62 -5.90
N VAL A 149 -2.14 12.74 -5.99
CA VAL A 149 -0.81 12.95 -5.44
C VAL A 149 0.19 12.99 -6.60
N PRO A 150 1.02 14.04 -6.71
CA PRO A 150 2.02 14.11 -7.78
C PRO A 150 2.99 12.93 -7.72
N PHE A 151 3.26 12.36 -8.88
CA PHE A 151 4.13 11.20 -9.07
C PHE A 151 5.30 11.56 -9.96
N LYS A 152 6.49 11.09 -9.57
CA LYS A 152 7.71 11.16 -10.38
C LYS A 152 8.40 9.81 -10.35
N ALA A 153 8.99 9.37 -11.45
CA ALA A 153 9.91 8.23 -11.44
C ALA A 153 11.15 8.47 -12.28
N VAL A 154 12.26 7.83 -11.90
CA VAL A 154 13.54 7.91 -12.61
C VAL A 154 14.01 6.51 -12.96
N PHE A 155 14.34 6.30 -14.23
CA PHE A 155 14.80 5.03 -14.76
C PHE A 155 16.20 4.65 -14.25
N GLY A 156 16.44 3.35 -14.10
CA GLY A 156 17.75 2.80 -13.75
C GLY A 156 18.14 2.97 -12.29
N GLN A 157 17.22 3.44 -11.44
CA GLN A 157 17.43 3.58 -10.00
C GLN A 157 16.65 2.50 -9.25
N ASN A 158 17.34 1.76 -8.39
CA ASN A 158 16.78 0.64 -7.62
C ASN A 158 16.91 0.83 -6.09
N HIS A 159 17.31 2.02 -5.64
CA HIS A 159 17.32 2.38 -4.22
C HIS A 159 16.03 3.10 -3.85
N ARG A 160 15.55 2.93 -2.61
CA ARG A 160 14.35 3.63 -2.11
C ARG A 160 14.70 5.02 -1.60
N PHE A 161 15.57 5.10 -0.60
CA PHE A 161 16.12 6.35 -0.08
C PHE A 161 17.64 6.38 -0.31
N ASP A 162 18.23 7.56 -0.40
CA ASP A 162 19.65 7.70 -0.72
C ASP A 162 20.53 6.96 0.31
N HIS A 163 21.45 6.14 -0.22
CA HIS A 163 22.47 5.48 0.57
C HIS A 163 23.60 6.46 0.88
N LYS A 164 23.58 7.10 2.04
CA LYS A 164 24.85 7.58 2.60
C LYS A 164 25.63 6.34 3.07
N THR A 165 26.90 6.27 2.67
CA THR A 165 27.80 5.13 2.89
C THR A 165 28.24 4.95 4.35
N GLU A 166 27.81 5.83 5.25
CA GLU A 166 28.06 5.68 6.69
C GLU A 166 27.16 4.59 7.27
N THR A 167 27.74 3.55 7.87
CA THR A 167 27.01 2.54 8.61
C THR A 167 26.31 3.16 9.82
N SER A 168 25.02 2.88 10.00
CA SER A 168 24.25 3.30 11.17
C SER A 168 24.86 2.77 12.46
N MET A 169 24.96 3.62 13.49
CA MET A 169 25.31 3.19 14.85
C MET A 169 24.11 2.64 15.63
N PHE A 170 22.90 2.77 15.08
CA PHE A 170 21.66 2.27 15.67
C PHE A 170 21.23 0.97 15.01
N ASP A 171 20.72 0.05 15.83
CA ASP A 171 20.05 -1.19 15.41
C ASP A 171 18.59 -1.15 15.89
N ILE A 172 17.67 -1.06 14.94
CA ILE A 172 16.23 -1.02 15.20
C ILE A 172 15.61 -2.42 15.32
N SER A 173 16.35 -3.49 15.07
CA SER A 173 15.78 -4.84 15.04
C SER A 173 15.09 -5.21 16.36
N GLY A 174 13.90 -5.78 16.26
CA GLY A 174 13.09 -6.19 17.41
C GLY A 174 11.73 -5.49 17.47
N LYS A 175 11.05 -5.66 18.61
CA LYS A 175 9.72 -5.09 18.87
C LYS A 175 9.79 -3.78 19.65
N TRP A 176 8.94 -2.86 19.24
CA TRP A 176 8.85 -1.52 19.79
C TRP A 176 7.41 -1.21 20.17
N LYS A 177 7.16 -1.04 21.48
CA LYS A 177 5.88 -0.51 21.95
C LYS A 177 5.75 0.92 21.44
N THR A 178 4.78 1.13 20.57
CA THR A 178 4.56 2.37 19.84
C THR A 178 3.22 2.96 20.23
N THR A 179 3.18 4.27 20.38
CA THR A 179 1.95 5.03 20.61
C THR A 179 1.83 6.06 19.50
N PHE A 180 0.74 5.97 18.73
CA PHE A 180 0.38 6.99 17.74
C PHE A 180 -0.47 8.07 18.39
N GLN A 181 -0.27 9.31 17.92
CA GLN A 181 -0.94 10.50 18.44
C GLN A 181 -0.85 10.66 19.98
N PRO A 182 0.34 10.52 20.58
CA PRO A 182 0.48 10.54 22.03
C PRO A 182 -0.09 11.82 22.65
N GLY A 183 -0.91 11.66 23.69
CA GLY A 183 -1.57 12.77 24.41
C GLY A 183 -2.77 13.39 23.70
N LYS A 184 -3.25 12.80 22.60
CA LYS A 184 -4.48 13.22 21.90
C LYS A 184 -5.65 12.29 22.22
N GLN A 185 -6.87 12.70 21.86
CA GLN A 185 -8.08 11.91 22.10
C GLN A 185 -8.08 10.61 21.27
N GLU A 186 -7.49 10.67 20.08
CA GLU A 186 -7.41 9.56 19.13
C GLU A 186 -6.11 8.76 19.25
N GLU A 187 -5.45 8.81 20.42
CA GLU A 187 -4.28 7.98 20.73
C GLU A 187 -4.59 6.48 20.58
N TYR A 188 -3.69 5.72 19.94
CA TYR A 188 -3.82 4.27 19.84
C TYR A 188 -2.47 3.53 19.94
N PRO A 189 -2.46 2.29 20.49
CA PRO A 189 -1.26 1.50 20.63
C PRO A 189 -0.91 0.76 19.34
N ALA A 190 0.39 0.51 19.16
CA ALA A 190 0.95 -0.29 18.10
C ALA A 190 2.22 -1.02 18.53
N ILE A 191 2.64 -2.01 17.75
CA ILE A 191 3.93 -2.69 17.84
C ILE A 191 4.68 -2.41 16.55
N GLY A 192 5.81 -1.70 16.62
CA GLY A 192 6.77 -1.67 15.52
C GLY A 192 7.60 -2.95 15.55
N ASP A 193 7.48 -3.81 14.53
CA ASP A 193 8.29 -5.04 14.39
C ASP A 193 9.23 -4.86 13.21
N PHE A 194 10.52 -4.69 13.51
CA PHE A 194 11.54 -4.33 12.52
C PHE A 194 12.68 -5.33 12.47
N THR A 195 13.27 -5.41 11.28
CA THR A 195 14.52 -6.11 10.99
C THR A 195 15.47 -5.16 10.26
N GLN A 196 16.75 -5.23 10.60
CA GLN A 196 17.77 -4.38 10.00
C GLN A 196 18.94 -5.21 9.44
N GLU A 197 19.30 -4.93 8.19
CA GLU A 197 20.49 -5.48 7.53
C GLU A 197 21.37 -4.33 7.04
N GLY A 198 22.47 -4.06 7.77
CA GLY A 198 23.28 -2.87 7.54
C GLY A 198 22.47 -1.60 7.79
N ASN A 199 22.23 -0.81 6.73
CA ASN A 199 21.36 0.37 6.81
C ASN A 199 19.93 0.10 6.34
N ILE A 200 19.64 -1.06 5.74
CA ILE A 200 18.32 -1.38 5.22
C ILE A 200 17.43 -1.80 6.39
N VAL A 201 16.23 -1.24 6.47
CA VAL A 201 15.23 -1.58 7.47
C VAL A 201 13.96 -2.06 6.77
N ARG A 202 13.41 -3.16 7.27
CA ARG A 202 12.12 -3.70 6.87
C ARG A 202 11.29 -4.00 8.09
N GLY A 203 9.98 -3.91 7.94
CA GLY A 203 9.07 -4.28 9.02
C GLY A 203 7.68 -3.73 8.82
N THR A 204 6.97 -3.57 9.92
CA THR A 204 5.64 -2.96 9.92
C THR A 204 5.32 -2.38 11.28
N PHE A 205 4.24 -1.61 11.35
CA PHE A 205 3.55 -1.32 12.60
C PHE A 205 2.28 -2.17 12.64
N LEU A 206 2.13 -2.99 13.68
CA LEU A 206 0.92 -3.73 13.98
C LEU A 206 0.07 -2.90 14.95
N THR A 207 -1.21 -2.71 14.65
CA THR A 207 -2.22 -2.04 15.50
C THR A 207 -3.30 -3.03 15.92
N GLU A 208 -4.22 -2.62 16.79
CA GLU A 208 -5.37 -3.45 17.18
C GLU A 208 -6.31 -3.77 16.00
N THR A 209 -6.24 -3.03 14.89
CA THR A 209 -7.17 -3.18 13.76
C THR A 209 -6.54 -3.71 12.48
N GLY A 210 -5.23 -3.96 12.49
CA GLY A 210 -4.47 -4.50 11.37
C GLY A 210 -3.04 -3.96 11.37
N ASP A 211 -2.38 -3.89 10.22
CA ASP A 211 -1.00 -3.42 10.14
C ASP A 211 -0.77 -2.40 9.01
N TYR A 212 0.42 -1.81 8.99
CA TYR A 212 0.86 -0.82 7.99
C TYR A 212 1.59 -1.46 6.80
N ARG A 213 1.34 -2.74 6.53
CA ARG A 213 1.88 -3.50 5.41
C ARG A 213 3.42 -3.60 5.44
N PHE A 214 4.03 -4.03 4.35
CA PHE A 214 5.46 -4.24 4.22
C PHE A 214 6.21 -2.90 4.07
N LEU A 215 6.63 -2.30 5.17
CA LEU A 215 7.45 -1.10 5.16
C LEU A 215 8.90 -1.44 4.81
N ASP A 216 9.50 -0.63 3.95
CA ASP A 216 10.88 -0.79 3.50
C ASP A 216 11.57 0.58 3.46
N GLY A 217 12.87 0.58 3.74
CA GLY A 217 13.65 1.81 3.76
C GLY A 217 14.99 1.63 4.44
N ASN A 218 15.43 2.66 5.16
CA ASN A 218 16.78 2.69 5.72
C ASN A 218 16.91 3.58 6.95
N ILE A 219 18.01 3.38 7.68
CA ILE A 219 18.50 4.32 8.67
C ILE A 219 19.64 5.13 8.08
N ILE A 220 19.55 6.45 8.21
CA ILE A 220 20.59 7.40 7.84
C ILE A 220 20.97 8.18 9.10
N LYS A 221 22.19 7.94 9.61
CA LYS A 221 22.66 8.46 10.90
C LYS A 221 21.77 8.00 12.05
N ASN A 222 20.92 8.88 12.57
CA ASN A 222 19.98 8.61 13.64
C ASN A 222 18.51 8.81 13.20
N LYS A 223 18.25 8.89 11.89
CA LYS A 223 16.92 8.99 11.32
C LYS A 223 16.52 7.69 10.63
N LEU A 224 15.29 7.25 10.88
CA LEU A 224 14.62 6.13 10.22
C LEU A 224 13.75 6.68 9.09
N TYR A 225 13.83 6.07 7.92
CA TYR A 225 12.97 6.34 6.78
C TYR A 225 12.34 5.04 6.32
N LEU A 226 11.02 4.99 6.26
CA LEU A 226 10.27 3.82 5.80
C LEU A 226 9.11 4.28 4.92
N SER A 227 8.80 3.52 3.88
CA SER A 227 7.63 3.78 3.05
C SER A 227 7.05 2.50 2.48
N ALA A 228 5.78 2.59 2.10
CA ALA A 228 5.08 1.59 1.31
C ALA A 228 4.10 2.28 0.35
N PHE A 229 4.05 1.77 -0.87
CA PHE A 229 3.05 2.16 -1.88
C PHE A 229 2.52 0.90 -2.55
N ASP A 230 1.21 0.70 -2.50
CA ASP A 230 0.53 -0.51 -2.98
C ASP A 230 -0.68 -0.20 -3.88
N GLY A 231 -0.87 1.06 -4.25
CA GLY A 231 -2.04 1.53 -5.00
C GLY A 231 -3.26 1.87 -4.15
N ALA A 232 -3.31 1.49 -2.88
CA ALA A 232 -4.33 1.91 -1.93
C ALA A 232 -3.78 2.91 -0.90
N HIS A 233 -2.58 2.61 -0.41
CA HIS A 233 -1.85 3.32 0.60
C HIS A 233 -0.64 4.04 0.00
N ALA A 234 -0.38 5.20 0.60
CA ALA A 234 0.81 6.01 0.33
C ALA A 234 1.41 6.36 1.70
N PHE A 235 2.09 5.39 2.32
CA PHE A 235 2.69 5.53 3.64
C PHE A 235 4.13 6.03 3.59
N LEU A 236 4.41 7.08 4.37
CA LEU A 236 5.75 7.58 4.67
C LEU A 236 5.91 7.71 6.18
N PHE A 237 6.87 7.00 6.75
CA PHE A 237 7.27 7.10 8.14
C PHE A 237 8.67 7.69 8.23
N VAL A 238 8.81 8.70 9.08
CA VAL A 238 10.11 9.30 9.41
C VAL A 238 10.27 9.25 10.92
N GLY A 239 11.32 8.58 11.39
CA GLY A 239 11.64 8.48 12.81
C GLY A 239 13.00 9.09 13.12
N LYS A 240 13.25 9.41 14.38
CA LYS A 240 14.54 9.85 14.89
C LYS A 240 14.80 9.20 16.24
N PHE A 241 15.97 8.57 16.36
CA PHE A 241 16.44 8.06 17.64
C PHE A 241 16.76 9.23 18.57
N THR A 242 16.10 9.26 19.73
CA THR A 242 16.43 10.15 20.85
C THR A 242 17.46 9.50 21.76
N HIS A 243 17.34 8.18 21.93
CA HIS A 243 18.27 7.28 22.61
C HIS A 243 18.33 5.94 21.88
N LYS A 244 19.18 5.00 22.32
CA LYS A 244 19.29 3.66 21.70
C LYS A 244 17.96 2.91 21.65
N ASP A 245 17.15 3.04 22.69
CA ASP A 245 15.89 2.31 22.87
C ASP A 245 14.65 3.22 22.81
N SER A 246 14.78 4.41 22.20
CA SER A 246 13.66 5.36 22.05
C SER A 246 13.67 6.09 20.71
N LEU A 247 12.49 6.16 20.10
CA LEU A 247 12.22 6.83 18.83
C LEU A 247 11.06 7.82 19.00
N ILE A 248 11.15 8.93 18.28
CA ILE A 248 10.02 9.81 17.98
C ILE A 248 9.91 9.93 16.47
N GLY A 249 8.72 10.10 15.93
CA GLY A 249 8.57 10.21 14.49
C GLY A 249 7.23 10.75 14.05
N SER A 250 7.08 10.83 12.73
CA SER A 250 5.85 11.16 12.04
C SER A 250 5.47 10.04 11.08
N PHE A 251 4.17 9.92 10.87
CA PHE A 251 3.55 9.08 9.85
C PHE A 251 2.73 9.98 8.94
N ARG A 252 2.85 9.79 7.63
CA ARG A 252 2.13 10.55 6.61
C ARG A 252 1.44 9.59 5.65
N SER A 253 0.20 9.92 5.28
CA SER A 253 -0.59 9.15 4.32
C SER A 253 -1.22 10.04 3.25
N GLY A 254 -0.67 9.99 2.05
CA GLY A 254 -1.03 10.93 0.98
C GLY A 254 -0.83 12.40 1.37
N ILE A 255 -1.55 13.33 0.72
CA ILE A 255 -1.32 14.78 0.86
C ILE A 255 -1.86 15.43 2.15
N ASN A 256 -2.84 14.82 2.83
CA ASN A 256 -3.62 15.49 3.88
C ASN A 256 -3.49 14.87 5.28
N TYR A 257 -2.87 13.70 5.41
CA TYR A 257 -2.84 12.97 6.67
C TYR A 257 -1.45 12.97 7.27
N THR A 258 -1.35 13.35 8.54
CA THR A 258 -0.10 13.32 9.30
C THR A 258 -0.39 13.04 10.77
N GLU A 259 0.41 12.16 11.36
CA GLU A 259 0.38 11.82 12.77
C GLU A 259 1.80 11.81 13.34
N GLU A 260 1.90 11.98 14.65
CA GLU A 260 3.13 11.78 15.39
C GLU A 260 3.07 10.42 16.09
N TRP A 261 4.22 9.81 16.31
CA TRP A 261 4.33 8.58 17.08
C TRP A 261 5.58 8.60 17.95
N ILE A 262 5.50 7.90 19.08
CA ILE A 262 6.63 7.63 19.96
C ILE A 262 6.77 6.12 20.10
N ALA A 263 8.00 5.63 20.20
CA ALA A 263 8.25 4.22 20.40
C ALA A 263 9.40 3.97 21.38
N HIS A 264 9.29 2.88 22.13
CA HIS A 264 10.35 2.37 22.99
C HIS A 264 10.49 0.88 22.80
N LYS A 265 11.72 0.37 22.92
CA LYS A 265 11.99 -1.05 22.72
C LYS A 265 11.35 -1.86 23.85
N ASP A 266 10.49 -2.81 23.48
CA ASP A 266 9.78 -3.70 24.42
C ASP A 266 9.37 -4.98 23.69
N GLU A 267 10.11 -6.06 23.94
CA GLU A 267 9.87 -7.38 23.33
C GLU A 267 8.66 -8.10 23.93
N SER A 268 8.18 -7.64 25.09
CA SER A 268 7.09 -8.27 25.85
C SER A 268 5.73 -7.67 25.59
N PHE A 269 5.66 -6.47 24.99
CA PHE A 269 4.40 -5.79 24.74
C PHE A 269 3.52 -6.56 23.75
N THR A 270 2.24 -6.68 24.08
CA THR A 270 1.19 -7.30 23.26
C THR A 270 0.01 -6.36 23.14
N LEU A 271 -0.67 -6.43 21.99
CA LEU A 271 -1.95 -5.75 21.78
C LEU A 271 -3.12 -6.55 22.35
N SER A 272 -4.29 -5.92 22.40
CA SER A 272 -5.54 -6.58 22.78
C SER A 272 -5.89 -7.73 21.84
N ASP A 273 -6.56 -8.74 22.38
CA ASP A 273 -7.04 -9.89 21.60
C ASP A 273 -8.11 -9.45 20.59
N PRO A 274 -7.92 -9.66 19.27
CA PRO A 274 -8.88 -9.25 18.23
C PRO A 274 -10.26 -9.93 18.37
N PHE A 275 -10.36 -11.06 19.09
CA PHE A 275 -11.65 -11.69 19.39
C PHE A 275 -12.45 -11.00 20.50
N GLN A 276 -11.84 -10.05 21.21
CA GLN A 276 -12.45 -9.36 22.36
C GLN A 276 -12.73 -7.88 22.08
N LEU A 277 -12.27 -7.35 20.95
CA LEU A 277 -12.46 -5.95 20.58
C LEU A 277 -13.93 -5.61 20.27
N THR A 278 -14.70 -6.54 19.73
CA THR A 278 -16.11 -6.31 19.38
C THR A 278 -16.98 -7.42 19.93
N SER A 279 -18.13 -7.03 20.51
CA SER A 279 -19.07 -7.94 21.14
C SER A 279 -20.38 -8.05 20.35
N LYS A 280 -21.17 -9.07 20.68
CA LYS A 280 -22.55 -9.16 20.20
C LYS A 280 -23.42 -8.18 20.99
N SER A 281 -24.37 -7.53 20.32
CA SER A 281 -25.40 -6.72 20.99
C SER A 281 -26.62 -7.56 21.40
N SER A 282 -26.80 -8.74 20.81
CA SER A 282 -27.90 -9.67 21.11
C SER A 282 -27.53 -11.11 20.73
N ASP A 283 -28.22 -12.08 21.34
CA ASP A 283 -28.13 -13.50 20.98
C ASP A 283 -29.07 -13.91 19.83
N ASN A 284 -29.74 -12.93 19.21
CA ASN A 284 -30.59 -13.19 18.06
C ASN A 284 -29.76 -13.71 16.89
N PRO A 285 -30.30 -14.65 16.09
CA PRO A 285 -29.63 -15.08 14.87
C PRO A 285 -29.28 -13.90 13.96
N LEU A 286 -28.09 -13.95 13.37
CA LEU A 286 -27.67 -13.00 12.35
C LEU A 286 -28.66 -13.07 11.18
N ASN A 287 -29.19 -11.92 10.79
CA ASN A 287 -30.19 -11.82 9.74
C ASN A 287 -29.91 -10.58 8.89
N PHE A 288 -29.73 -10.77 7.59
CA PHE A 288 -29.58 -9.70 6.63
C PHE A 288 -30.12 -10.08 5.25
N VAL A 289 -30.42 -9.06 4.45
CA VAL A 289 -30.69 -9.16 3.02
C VAL A 289 -30.07 -7.97 2.31
N PHE A 290 -29.18 -8.21 1.35
CA PHE A 290 -28.48 -7.16 0.61
C PHE A 290 -28.38 -7.51 -0.88
N PRO A 291 -28.30 -6.51 -1.77
CA PRO A 291 -28.06 -6.77 -3.19
C PRO A 291 -26.63 -7.24 -3.43
N ASN A 292 -26.46 -8.24 -4.28
CA ASN A 292 -25.15 -8.67 -4.78
C ASN A 292 -24.64 -7.75 -5.91
N THR A 293 -23.49 -8.10 -6.50
CA THR A 293 -22.87 -7.38 -7.61
C THR A 293 -23.71 -7.33 -8.90
N GLU A 294 -24.75 -8.15 -9.00
CA GLU A 294 -25.74 -8.18 -10.09
C GLU A 294 -27.07 -7.54 -9.69
N ASN A 295 -27.10 -6.86 -8.54
CA ASN A 295 -28.27 -6.20 -7.96
C ASN A 295 -29.41 -7.16 -7.52
N GLN A 296 -29.12 -8.46 -7.40
CA GLN A 296 -30.06 -9.47 -6.89
C GLN A 296 -30.01 -9.50 -5.36
N MET A 297 -31.17 -9.50 -4.71
CA MET A 297 -31.23 -9.58 -3.25
C MET A 297 -30.85 -10.97 -2.76
N VAL A 298 -29.86 -11.04 -1.87
CA VAL A 298 -29.35 -12.26 -1.26
C VAL A 298 -29.56 -12.17 0.25
N SER A 299 -30.13 -13.22 0.83
CA SER A 299 -30.29 -13.35 2.28
C SER A 299 -29.34 -14.38 2.85
N ILE A 300 -28.86 -14.16 4.08
CA ILE A 300 -28.17 -15.20 4.86
C ILE A 300 -29.04 -16.46 5.08
N ASN A 301 -30.37 -16.33 4.94
CA ASN A 301 -31.35 -17.42 5.09
C ASN A 301 -31.67 -18.16 3.79
N ASP A 302 -31.08 -17.77 2.65
CA ASP A 302 -31.31 -18.43 1.38
C ASP A 302 -30.95 -19.93 1.47
N ASN A 303 -31.65 -20.76 0.70
CA ASN A 303 -31.51 -22.22 0.75
C ASN A 303 -30.06 -22.69 0.59
N LYS A 304 -29.25 -22.00 -0.23
CA LYS A 304 -27.82 -22.31 -0.44
C LYS A 304 -26.95 -22.17 0.81
N TYR A 305 -27.42 -21.44 1.83
CA TYR A 305 -26.72 -21.23 3.10
C TYR A 305 -27.33 -22.01 4.27
N LYS A 306 -28.44 -22.73 4.09
CA LYS A 306 -29.06 -23.49 5.18
C LYS A 306 -28.14 -24.62 5.64
N ASN A 307 -28.10 -24.86 6.95
CA ASN A 307 -27.31 -25.91 7.60
C ASN A 307 -25.79 -25.83 7.34
N LYS A 308 -25.28 -24.65 6.96
CA LYS A 308 -23.84 -24.40 6.77
C LYS A 308 -23.30 -23.51 7.86
N ILE A 309 -22.06 -23.75 8.26
CA ILE A 309 -21.25 -22.74 8.95
C ILE A 309 -21.01 -21.60 7.96
N LYS A 310 -21.11 -20.35 8.41
CA LYS A 310 -20.94 -19.18 7.54
C LYS A 310 -19.80 -18.33 8.04
N ILE A 311 -18.89 -18.03 7.13
CA ILE A 311 -17.86 -17.02 7.31
C ILE A 311 -18.40 -15.76 6.65
N VAL A 312 -18.74 -14.75 7.46
CA VAL A 312 -19.22 -13.46 6.97
C VAL A 312 -18.10 -12.44 7.14
N GLN A 313 -17.54 -11.99 6.01
CA GLN A 313 -16.48 -11.00 5.98
C GLN A 313 -17.09 -9.61 5.81
N ILE A 314 -16.99 -8.75 6.82
CA ILE A 314 -17.32 -7.33 6.70
C ILE A 314 -16.08 -6.61 6.17
N MET A 315 -16.17 -6.01 4.98
CA MET A 315 -15.01 -5.47 4.27
C MET A 315 -15.35 -4.21 3.46
N GLY A 316 -14.33 -3.60 2.87
CA GLY A 316 -14.49 -2.62 1.81
C GLY A 316 -13.38 -2.79 0.78
N THR A 317 -13.65 -2.57 -0.50
CA THR A 317 -12.66 -2.77 -1.58
C THR A 317 -11.42 -1.88 -1.43
N TRP A 318 -11.60 -0.73 -0.77
CA TRP A 318 -10.58 0.27 -0.48
C TRP A 318 -9.63 -0.08 0.67
N CYS A 319 -9.82 -1.23 1.33
CA CYS A 319 -9.11 -1.65 2.54
C CYS A 319 -8.10 -2.77 2.25
N PRO A 320 -6.79 -2.50 2.31
CA PRO A 320 -5.77 -3.52 2.03
C PRO A 320 -5.70 -4.69 3.03
N ASN A 321 -5.96 -4.47 4.32
CA ASN A 321 -6.06 -5.59 5.27
C ASN A 321 -7.25 -6.51 4.91
N CYS A 322 -8.32 -5.96 4.32
CA CYS A 322 -9.43 -6.74 3.79
C CYS A 322 -9.04 -7.52 2.53
N TYR A 323 -8.15 -6.97 1.70
CA TYR A 323 -7.56 -7.69 0.58
C TYR A 323 -6.75 -8.90 1.08
N ASP A 324 -5.90 -8.72 2.09
CA ASP A 324 -5.08 -9.81 2.62
C ASP A 324 -5.93 -10.89 3.31
N GLU A 325 -6.98 -10.50 4.04
CA GLU A 325 -7.95 -11.44 4.60
C GLU A 325 -8.69 -12.21 3.49
N THR A 326 -9.06 -11.53 2.40
CA THR A 326 -9.67 -12.16 1.22
C THR A 326 -8.72 -13.16 0.56
N VAL A 327 -7.44 -12.85 0.42
CA VAL A 327 -6.42 -13.78 -0.08
C VAL A 327 -6.30 -15.00 0.84
N MET A 328 -6.30 -14.79 2.15
CA MET A 328 -6.26 -15.87 3.13
C MET A 328 -7.50 -16.78 3.05
N LEU A 329 -8.70 -16.20 2.96
CA LEU A 329 -9.95 -16.96 2.85
C LEU A 329 -10.01 -17.74 1.54
N LYS A 330 -9.56 -17.15 0.42
CA LYS A 330 -9.44 -17.88 -0.85
C LYS A 330 -8.53 -19.11 -0.74
N ASP A 331 -7.39 -18.96 -0.08
CA ASP A 331 -6.45 -20.07 0.14
C ASP A 331 -7.10 -21.19 0.97
N TYR A 332 -7.81 -20.82 2.05
CA TYR A 332 -8.58 -21.77 2.86
C TYR A 332 -9.64 -22.53 2.05
N PHE A 333 -10.49 -21.83 1.29
CA PHE A 333 -11.55 -22.49 0.50
C PHE A 333 -11.00 -23.34 -0.65
N LYS A 334 -9.81 -23.00 -1.17
CA LYS A 334 -9.13 -23.79 -2.20
C LYS A 334 -8.52 -25.08 -1.62
N THR A 335 -7.92 -25.00 -0.42
CA THR A 335 -7.21 -26.11 0.21
C THR A 335 -8.11 -27.01 1.05
N SER A 336 -9.22 -26.48 1.56
CA SER A 336 -10.21 -27.18 2.39
C SER A 336 -11.63 -27.11 1.79
N PRO A 337 -11.85 -27.60 0.56
CA PRO A 337 -13.16 -27.55 -0.07
C PRO A 337 -14.19 -28.33 0.77
N SER A 338 -15.31 -27.70 1.08
CA SER A 338 -16.35 -28.29 1.93
C SER A 338 -17.71 -27.68 1.59
N ASP A 339 -18.73 -28.53 1.45
CA ASP A 339 -20.12 -28.09 1.29
C ASP A 339 -20.75 -27.64 2.62
N GLU A 340 -20.09 -27.88 3.75
CA GLU A 340 -20.58 -27.53 5.09
C GLU A 340 -20.28 -26.07 5.47
N VAL A 341 -19.43 -25.38 4.70
CA VAL A 341 -19.00 -24.01 4.99
C VAL A 341 -19.32 -23.09 3.80
N ALA A 342 -19.87 -21.92 4.09
CA ALA A 342 -20.14 -20.88 3.10
C ALA A 342 -19.40 -19.59 3.45
N TRP A 343 -19.00 -18.83 2.43
CA TRP A 343 -18.41 -17.51 2.57
C TRP A 343 -19.35 -16.46 1.97
N ILE A 344 -19.55 -15.35 2.68
CA ILE A 344 -20.30 -14.18 2.21
C ILE A 344 -19.47 -12.94 2.56
N SER A 345 -19.24 -12.04 1.60
CA SER A 345 -18.63 -10.74 1.88
C SER A 345 -19.68 -9.64 1.90
N LEU A 346 -19.69 -8.83 2.96
CA LEU A 346 -20.50 -7.63 3.11
C LEU A 346 -19.62 -6.41 2.87
N GLY A 347 -19.72 -5.83 1.68
CA GLY A 347 -18.97 -4.67 1.24
C GLY A 347 -19.62 -3.37 1.72
N PHE A 348 -18.84 -2.57 2.45
CA PHE A 348 -19.16 -1.19 2.81
C PHE A 348 -18.21 -0.23 2.09
N GLU A 349 -18.75 0.49 1.11
CA GLU A 349 -17.96 1.19 0.10
C GLU A 349 -17.84 2.70 0.34
N ARG A 350 -16.84 3.32 -0.30
CA ARG A 350 -16.56 4.77 -0.21
C ARG A 350 -17.43 5.63 -1.12
N TYR A 351 -18.18 5.03 -2.03
CA TYR A 351 -19.21 5.72 -2.80
C TYR A 351 -20.53 5.73 -2.03
N LYS A 352 -21.19 6.89 -1.95
CA LYS A 352 -22.58 6.97 -1.45
C LYS A 352 -23.58 6.46 -2.49
N GLU A 353 -23.23 6.59 -3.76
CA GLU A 353 -24.03 6.12 -4.89
C GLU A 353 -23.94 4.60 -4.97
N LYS A 354 -25.11 3.94 -4.88
CA LYS A 354 -25.22 2.48 -4.88
C LYS A 354 -24.61 1.87 -6.14
N GLU A 355 -24.91 2.45 -7.30
CA GLU A 355 -24.50 1.95 -8.61
C GLU A 355 -22.96 1.95 -8.75
N LYS A 356 -22.31 3.03 -8.30
CA LYS A 356 -20.83 3.10 -8.26
C LYS A 356 -20.24 2.07 -7.30
N SER A 357 -20.83 1.92 -6.12
CA SER A 357 -20.40 0.94 -5.12
C SER A 357 -20.48 -0.50 -5.65
N ILE A 358 -21.63 -0.86 -6.23
CA ILE A 358 -21.85 -2.19 -6.82
C ILE A 358 -20.89 -2.43 -7.99
N LYS A 359 -20.66 -1.42 -8.83
CA LYS A 359 -19.68 -1.52 -9.93
C LYS A 359 -18.27 -1.78 -9.40
N GLN A 360 -17.85 -1.10 -8.34
CA GLN A 360 -16.54 -1.32 -7.73
C GLN A 360 -16.42 -2.69 -7.08
N LEU A 361 -17.45 -3.13 -6.34
CA LEU A 361 -17.50 -4.48 -5.78
C LEU A 361 -17.45 -5.57 -6.88
N ALA A 362 -18.10 -5.34 -8.02
CA ALA A 362 -18.04 -6.25 -9.16
C ALA A 362 -16.63 -6.29 -9.78
N ALA A 363 -15.98 -5.13 -9.94
CA ALA A 363 -14.61 -5.05 -10.43
C ALA A 363 -13.65 -5.77 -9.48
N TYR A 364 -13.76 -5.55 -8.17
CA TYR A 364 -13.01 -6.26 -7.14
C TYR A 364 -13.26 -7.77 -7.18
N LYS A 365 -14.53 -8.20 -7.21
CA LYS A 365 -14.94 -9.61 -7.29
C LYS A 365 -14.28 -10.31 -8.49
N ASN A 366 -14.32 -9.68 -9.65
CA ASN A 366 -13.73 -10.21 -10.89
C ASN A 366 -12.20 -10.24 -10.82
N LYS A 367 -11.58 -9.13 -10.40
CA LYS A 367 -10.11 -9.01 -10.28
C LYS A 367 -9.54 -10.04 -9.31
N MET A 368 -10.25 -10.28 -8.21
CA MET A 368 -9.89 -11.26 -7.20
C MET A 368 -10.36 -12.67 -7.53
N GLY A 369 -11.12 -12.90 -8.61
CA GLY A 369 -11.63 -14.22 -8.98
C GLY A 369 -12.49 -14.86 -7.88
N LEU A 370 -13.35 -14.07 -7.24
CA LEU A 370 -14.21 -14.52 -6.14
C LEU A 370 -15.47 -15.19 -6.68
N THR A 371 -15.73 -16.41 -6.22
CA THR A 371 -16.89 -17.21 -6.65
C THR A 371 -18.08 -17.11 -5.71
N HIS A 372 -17.87 -16.65 -4.48
CA HIS A 372 -18.92 -16.47 -3.49
C HIS A 372 -19.68 -15.15 -3.69
N GLU A 373 -20.71 -14.93 -2.86
CA GLU A 373 -21.48 -13.69 -2.91
C GLU A 373 -20.72 -12.54 -2.26
N VAL A 374 -20.60 -11.45 -3.02
CA VAL A 374 -20.12 -10.15 -2.57
C VAL A 374 -21.32 -9.20 -2.61
N LEU A 375 -21.75 -8.76 -1.44
CA LEU A 375 -22.97 -7.98 -1.24
C LEU A 375 -22.64 -6.53 -0.93
N TRP A 376 -23.47 -5.60 -1.42
CA TRP A 376 -23.38 -4.20 -1.02
C TRP A 376 -24.22 -3.97 0.23
N ALA A 377 -23.55 -3.81 1.38
CA ALA A 377 -24.18 -3.65 2.69
C ALA A 377 -24.35 -2.18 3.13
N GLY A 378 -23.68 -1.25 2.43
CA GLY A 378 -23.91 0.19 2.61
C GLY A 378 -22.66 1.04 2.42
N TYR A 379 -22.68 2.23 3.03
CA TYR A 379 -21.57 3.17 3.05
C TYR A 379 -20.60 2.86 4.20
N TYR A 380 -19.30 3.05 3.99
CA TYR A 380 -18.24 2.62 4.92
C TYR A 380 -18.24 3.24 6.32
N LYS A 381 -18.94 4.36 6.54
CA LYS A 381 -18.93 5.02 7.84
C LYS A 381 -19.51 4.12 8.93
N LYS A 382 -18.78 3.97 10.03
CA LYS A 382 -19.09 3.00 11.10
C LYS A 382 -20.49 3.21 11.68
N GLU A 383 -20.92 4.46 11.84
CA GLU A 383 -22.24 4.82 12.38
C GLU A 383 -23.40 4.45 11.45
N GLU A 384 -23.13 4.36 10.14
CA GLU A 384 -24.08 3.88 9.14
C GLU A 384 -24.00 2.36 9.00
N ALA A 385 -22.79 1.81 8.99
CA ALA A 385 -22.55 0.39 8.82
C ALA A 385 -23.17 -0.46 9.94
N ILE A 386 -23.09 -0.01 11.19
CA ILE A 386 -23.67 -0.74 12.32
C ILE A 386 -25.20 -0.88 12.23
N LYS A 387 -25.88 0.07 11.58
CA LYS A 387 -27.34 0.00 11.38
C LYS A 387 -27.75 -1.15 10.45
N SER A 388 -26.84 -1.56 9.56
CA SER A 388 -27.03 -2.69 8.65
C SER A 388 -26.87 -4.04 9.34
N ILE A 389 -26.17 -4.10 10.48
CA ILE A 389 -25.88 -5.35 11.22
C ILE A 389 -26.11 -5.11 12.73
N PRO A 390 -27.38 -4.95 13.16
CA PRO A 390 -27.70 -4.55 14.54
C PRO A 390 -27.38 -5.61 15.59
N GLN A 391 -26.98 -6.83 15.20
CA GLN A 391 -26.55 -7.92 16.09
C GLN A 391 -25.12 -7.72 16.66
N LEU A 392 -24.36 -6.75 16.14
CA LEU A 392 -23.06 -6.35 16.68
C LEU A 392 -23.21 -5.14 17.60
N SER A 393 -22.34 -5.00 18.59
CA SER A 393 -22.27 -3.78 19.42
C SER A 393 -21.79 -2.58 18.60
N GLU A 394 -20.84 -2.83 17.70
CA GLU A 394 -20.20 -1.84 16.84
C GLU A 394 -19.44 -2.53 15.69
N ILE A 395 -18.94 -1.73 14.73
CA ILE A 395 -17.97 -2.16 13.72
C ILE A 395 -16.72 -1.29 13.91
N LEU A 396 -15.73 -1.80 14.63
CA LEU A 396 -14.50 -1.07 14.96
C LEU A 396 -13.54 -0.96 13.78
N SER A 397 -13.53 -1.92 12.87
CA SER A 397 -12.58 -1.94 11.76
C SER A 397 -13.11 -2.69 10.54
N TYR A 398 -12.49 -2.39 9.41
CA TYR A 398 -12.53 -3.24 8.24
C TYR A 398 -11.14 -3.87 8.08
N PRO A 399 -11.03 -5.20 7.96
CA PRO A 399 -12.15 -6.14 8.00
C PRO A 399 -12.67 -6.41 9.42
N THR A 400 -13.84 -7.02 9.51
CA THR A 400 -14.33 -7.75 10.69
C THR A 400 -14.90 -9.09 10.22
N LEU A 401 -14.39 -10.19 10.75
CA LEU A 401 -14.79 -11.54 10.36
C LEU A 401 -15.78 -12.11 11.38
N LEU A 402 -16.96 -12.52 10.92
CA LEU A 402 -17.93 -13.21 11.75
C LEU A 402 -17.95 -14.69 11.39
N ILE A 403 -17.89 -15.53 12.42
CA ILE A 403 -18.00 -16.98 12.28
C ILE A 403 -19.33 -17.41 12.87
N ILE A 404 -20.19 -17.92 12.01
CA ILE A 404 -21.61 -18.15 12.27
C ILE A 404 -21.88 -19.66 12.22
N ASP A 405 -22.62 -20.18 13.19
CA ASP A 405 -23.03 -21.59 13.17
C ASP A 405 -24.19 -21.87 12.19
N GLN A 406 -24.55 -23.15 12.08
CA GLN A 406 -25.63 -23.63 11.21
C GLN A 406 -27.01 -23.08 11.58
N GLN A 407 -27.17 -22.51 12.79
CA GLN A 407 -28.40 -21.88 13.29
C GLN A 407 -28.36 -20.35 13.18
N ASN A 408 -27.43 -19.81 12.39
CA ASN A 408 -27.21 -18.38 12.21
C ASN A 408 -26.77 -17.63 13.49
N LYS A 409 -26.28 -18.32 14.52
CA LYS A 409 -25.76 -17.63 15.71
C LYS A 409 -24.30 -17.24 15.50
N ILE A 410 -23.97 -15.99 15.86
CA ILE A 410 -22.59 -15.52 15.87
C ILE A 410 -21.84 -16.29 16.97
N ARG A 411 -20.82 -17.05 16.59
CA ARG A 411 -19.96 -17.81 17.52
C ARG A 411 -18.72 -17.00 17.87
N HIS A 412 -18.07 -16.43 16.87
CA HIS A 412 -16.88 -15.61 17.03
C HIS A 412 -16.95 -14.36 16.16
N ILE A 413 -16.35 -13.29 16.66
CA ILE A 413 -16.13 -12.02 15.97
C ILE A 413 -14.63 -11.78 16.04
N HIS A 414 -13.97 -11.62 14.90
CA HIS A 414 -12.57 -11.24 14.85
C HIS A 414 -12.46 -9.86 14.20
N THR A 415 -12.00 -8.89 14.97
CA THR A 415 -11.94 -7.49 14.56
C THR A 415 -10.55 -7.14 14.04
N GLY A 416 -10.50 -6.62 12.81
CA GLY A 416 -9.25 -6.27 12.15
C GLY A 416 -8.60 -7.49 11.51
N PHE A 417 -7.47 -7.24 10.84
CA PHE A 417 -6.67 -8.31 10.25
C PHE A 417 -5.21 -7.93 10.15
N SER A 418 -4.36 -8.74 10.79
CA SER A 418 -2.91 -8.66 10.70
C SER A 418 -2.43 -9.46 9.50
N GLY A 419 -2.04 -8.75 8.45
CA GLY A 419 -1.63 -9.29 7.17
C GLY A 419 -0.24 -9.94 7.19
N PRO A 420 0.20 -10.46 6.03
CA PRO A 420 1.43 -11.25 5.88
C PRO A 420 2.73 -10.51 6.22
N ALA A 421 2.69 -9.19 6.44
CA ALA A 421 3.81 -8.41 6.95
C ALA A 421 4.08 -8.67 8.44
N THR A 422 3.19 -9.41 9.13
CA THR A 422 3.25 -9.67 10.57
C THR A 422 3.48 -11.14 10.86
N LYS A 423 4.05 -11.44 12.04
CA LYS A 423 4.14 -12.81 12.57
C LYS A 423 2.77 -13.38 12.99
N GLU A 424 1.78 -12.52 13.25
CA GLU A 424 0.42 -12.91 13.66
C GLU A 424 -0.37 -13.59 12.54
N TYR A 425 -0.07 -13.28 11.27
CA TYR A 425 -0.78 -13.84 10.11
C TYR A 425 -0.78 -15.39 10.09
N THR A 426 0.40 -16.01 10.28
CA THR A 426 0.50 -17.48 10.26
C THR A 426 -0.23 -18.12 11.43
N LYS A 427 -0.18 -17.49 12.61
CA LYS A 427 -0.90 -17.95 13.79
C LYS A 427 -2.41 -17.89 13.56
N PHE A 428 -2.91 -16.75 13.07
CA PHE A 428 -4.33 -16.57 12.76
C PHE A 428 -4.84 -17.61 11.76
N LYS A 429 -4.10 -17.91 10.68
CA LYS A 429 -4.48 -18.97 9.73
C LYS A 429 -4.73 -20.31 10.43
N SER A 430 -3.82 -20.71 11.31
CA SER A 430 -3.95 -21.98 12.05
C SER A 430 -5.11 -21.96 13.03
N ASP A 431 -5.26 -20.88 13.79
CA ASP A 431 -6.34 -20.71 14.76
C ASP A 431 -7.72 -20.70 14.07
N PHE A 432 -7.81 -20.05 12.92
CA PHE A 432 -9.01 -20.00 12.08
C PHE A 432 -9.41 -21.40 11.58
N GLU A 433 -8.48 -22.17 11.02
CA GLU A 433 -8.75 -23.54 10.55
C GLU A 433 -9.22 -24.46 11.69
N ASN A 434 -8.55 -24.39 12.84
CA ASN A 434 -8.92 -25.15 14.03
C ASN A 434 -10.34 -24.78 14.52
N LEU A 435 -10.66 -23.49 14.51
CA LEU A 435 -11.97 -23.00 14.91
C LEU A 435 -13.08 -23.52 14.00
N ILE A 436 -12.90 -23.46 12.68
CA ILE A 436 -13.91 -23.98 11.74
C ILE A 436 -14.08 -25.50 11.88
N ASN A 437 -12.99 -26.25 12.07
CA ASN A 437 -13.06 -27.70 12.29
C ASN A 437 -13.80 -28.05 13.59
N SER A 438 -13.56 -27.32 14.67
CA SER A 438 -14.29 -27.49 15.93
C SER A 438 -15.80 -27.31 15.73
N LEU A 439 -16.22 -26.30 14.97
CA LEU A 439 -17.65 -26.05 14.69
C LEU A 439 -18.28 -27.15 13.82
N LYS A 440 -17.54 -27.71 12.86
CA LYS A 440 -18.02 -28.85 12.07
C LYS A 440 -18.28 -30.07 12.97
N ASP A 441 -17.39 -30.34 13.90
CA ASP A 441 -17.51 -31.48 14.79
C ASP A 441 -18.59 -31.30 15.87
N GLU A 442 -18.83 -30.07 16.33
CA GLU A 442 -20.02 -29.76 17.15
C GLU A 442 -21.32 -30.04 16.40
N GLY A 443 -21.38 -29.69 15.11
CA GLY A 443 -22.55 -29.91 14.26
C GLY A 443 -22.88 -31.39 14.06
N LYS A 444 -21.86 -32.26 13.96
CA LYS A 444 -22.05 -33.72 13.82
C LYS A 444 -22.58 -34.41 15.08
N LYS A 445 -22.44 -33.79 16.25
CA LYS A 445 -22.86 -34.35 17.54
C LYS A 445 -24.30 -34.00 17.91
N ARG A 446 -24.93 -33.07 17.19
CA ARG A 446 -26.34 -32.68 17.33
C ARG A 446 -27.20 -33.43 16.33
#